data_AF-A0A1H9DYD3-F1
#
_entry.id   AF-A0A1H9DYD3-F1
#
_cell.length_a   1.000
_cell.length_b   1.000
_cell.length_c   1.000
_cell.angle_alpha   90.00
_cell.angle_beta   90.00
_cell.angle_gamma   90.00
#
_symmetry.space_group_name_H-M   'P 1'
#
loop_
_entity.id
_entity.type
_entity.pdbx_description
1 polymer ?
#
loop_
_entity_poly.entity_id
_entity_poly.type
_entity_poly.pdbx_seq_one_letter_code
_entity_poly.pdbx_strand_id
1 'polypeptide(L)'
;MTGGKNTTRLSRSFLYGILSALAAWATLMLADAIDEYILRQESLLGAAVFFILPIAMLVIYIRHYRKNIPSWKNLILWFVGYCLAYIPTWIVIFDCVNKRRFFIEQHQASGILDLNGIEYMFYGCSTLIAFVALCIIYHVIRLIISLFKKS
;
A
#
# COMPACT_ATOMS: atom_id res chain seq x y z
N MET A 1 26.27 -19.84 -17.50
CA MET A 1 25.68 -20.04 -16.15
C MET A 1 25.06 -18.75 -15.58
N THR A 2 24.34 -17.94 -16.37
CA THR A 2 23.77 -16.63 -15.95
C THR A 2 22.25 -16.67 -15.70
N GLY A 3 21.56 -17.74 -16.09
CA GLY A 3 20.09 -17.86 -15.98
C GLY A 3 19.56 -17.93 -14.54
N GLY A 4 20.18 -18.74 -13.67
CA GLY A 4 19.66 -18.97 -12.31
C GLY A 4 19.71 -17.75 -11.37
N LYS A 5 20.71 -16.88 -11.53
CA LYS A 5 20.83 -15.64 -10.71
C LYS A 5 19.81 -14.57 -11.10
N ASN A 6 19.37 -14.54 -12.36
CA ASN A 6 18.34 -13.58 -12.80
C ASN A 6 16.95 -14.02 -12.35
N THR A 7 16.59 -15.30 -12.48
CA THR A 7 15.29 -15.83 -12.06
C THR A 7 15.06 -15.65 -10.56
N THR A 8 16.08 -15.90 -9.74
CA THR A 8 16.01 -15.70 -8.27
C THR A 8 15.81 -14.23 -7.89
N ARG A 9 16.42 -13.29 -8.61
CA ARG A 9 16.25 -11.85 -8.37
C ARG A 9 14.85 -11.34 -8.78
N LEU A 10 14.31 -11.86 -9.88
CA LEU A 10 12.94 -11.57 -10.33
C LEU A 10 11.91 -12.08 -9.32
N SER A 11 12.06 -13.33 -8.86
CA SER A 11 11.21 -13.94 -7.83
C SER A 11 11.21 -13.15 -6.51
N ARG A 12 12.39 -12.72 -6.03
CA ARG A 12 12.49 -11.89 -4.82
C ARG A 12 11.82 -10.53 -4.98
N SER A 13 11.93 -9.91 -6.15
CA SER A 13 11.31 -8.60 -6.40
C SER A 13 9.79 -8.69 -6.34
N PHE A 14 9.22 -9.74 -6.95
CA PHE A 14 7.79 -10.05 -6.86
C PHE A 14 7.34 -10.30 -5.42
N LEU A 15 8.08 -11.15 -4.67
CA LEU A 15 7.79 -11.43 -3.26
C LEU A 15 7.84 -10.17 -2.40
N TYR A 16 8.82 -9.29 -2.60
CA TYR A 16 8.88 -8.01 -1.87
C TYR A 16 7.71 -7.09 -2.18
N GLY A 17 7.17 -7.14 -3.41
CA GLY A 17 5.93 -6.45 -3.76
C GLY A 17 4.77 -6.96 -2.91
N ILE A 18 4.56 -8.28 -2.88
CA ILE A 18 3.52 -8.93 -2.07
C ILE A 18 3.65 -8.55 -0.59
N LEU A 19 4.84 -8.70 -0.01
CA LEU A 19 5.06 -8.41 1.41
C LEU A 19 4.80 -6.93 1.74
N SER A 20 5.12 -6.02 0.82
CA SER A 20 4.84 -4.59 1.01
C SER A 20 3.34 -4.29 1.01
N ALA A 21 2.55 -4.98 0.18
CA ALA A 21 1.10 -4.84 0.16
C ALA A 21 0.45 -5.36 1.44
N LEU A 22 0.88 -6.53 1.91
CA LEU A 22 0.39 -7.11 3.16
C LEU A 22 0.77 -6.24 4.37
N ALA A 23 1.97 -5.67 4.40
CA ALA A 23 2.39 -4.74 5.44
C ALA A 23 1.56 -3.44 5.44
N ALA A 24 1.23 -2.91 4.25
CA ALA A 24 0.36 -1.74 4.13
C ALA A 24 -1.03 -2.02 4.69
N TRP A 25 -1.63 -3.15 4.32
CA TRP A 25 -2.92 -3.59 4.85
C TRP A 25 -2.89 -3.84 6.37
N ALA A 26 -1.86 -4.52 6.87
CA ALA A 26 -1.69 -4.74 8.30
C ALA A 26 -1.60 -3.43 9.08
N THR A 27 -0.93 -2.42 8.52
CA THR A 27 -0.82 -1.08 9.14
C THR A 27 -2.17 -0.38 9.20
N LEU A 28 -2.95 -0.40 8.12
CA LEU A 28 -4.30 0.19 8.09
C LEU A 28 -5.25 -0.52 9.05
N MET A 29 -5.26 -1.85 9.07
CA MET A 29 -6.13 -2.61 9.98
C MET A 29 -5.72 -2.43 11.45
N LEU A 30 -4.42 -2.30 11.74
CA LEU A 30 -3.96 -2.02 13.09
C LEU A 30 -4.38 -0.61 13.54
N ALA A 31 -4.31 0.37 12.64
CA ALA A 31 -4.76 1.73 12.91
C ALA A 31 -6.24 1.76 13.29
N ASP A 32 -7.07 1.08 12.51
CA ASP A 32 -8.50 0.95 12.77
C ASP A 32 -8.79 0.21 14.09
N ALA A 33 -8.09 -0.90 14.35
CA ALA A 33 -8.23 -1.62 15.61
C ALA A 33 -7.89 -0.74 16.83
N ILE A 34 -6.93 0.16 16.71
CA ILE A 34 -6.57 1.11 17.78
C ILE A 34 -7.68 2.15 17.96
N ASP A 35 -8.18 2.72 16.86
CA ASP A 35 -9.29 3.68 16.89
C ASP A 35 -10.51 3.09 17.62
N GLU A 36 -10.88 1.87 17.23
CA GLU A 36 -12.05 1.18 17.73
C GLU A 36 -11.88 0.69 19.18
N TYR A 37 -10.82 -0.07 19.48
CA TYR A 37 -10.69 -0.75 20.77
C TYR A 37 -10.03 0.10 21.86
N ILE A 38 -9.15 1.04 21.49
CA ILE A 38 -8.36 1.81 22.45
C ILE A 38 -8.91 3.23 22.57
N LEU A 39 -9.08 3.91 21.44
CA LEU A 39 -9.47 5.33 21.45
C LEU A 39 -10.99 5.51 21.53
N ARG A 40 -11.77 4.49 21.14
CA ARG A 40 -13.24 4.53 21.02
C ARG A 40 -13.71 5.75 20.22
N GLN A 41 -12.98 6.03 19.14
CA GLN A 41 -13.27 7.11 18.19
C GLN A 41 -13.41 6.52 16.81
N GLU A 42 -14.27 7.11 15.99
CA GLU A 42 -14.69 6.49 14.72
C GLU A 42 -13.55 6.36 13.70
N SER A 43 -12.67 7.36 13.53
CA SER A 43 -11.65 7.26 12.46
C SER A 43 -10.42 8.19 12.57
N LEU A 44 -10.07 8.68 13.76
CA LEU A 44 -9.00 9.69 13.88
C LEU A 44 -7.62 9.16 13.47
N LEU A 45 -7.20 8.00 13.99
CA LEU A 45 -5.91 7.39 13.72
C LEU A 45 -5.89 6.68 12.36
N GLY A 46 -7.01 6.05 11.97
CA GLY A 46 -7.25 5.48 10.65
C GLY A 46 -7.09 6.51 9.54
N ALA A 47 -7.73 7.67 9.68
CA ALA A 47 -7.58 8.79 8.74
C ALA A 47 -6.15 9.35 8.71
N ALA A 48 -5.49 9.48 9.85
CA ALA A 48 -4.10 9.96 9.90
C ALA A 48 -3.14 8.97 9.20
N VAL A 49 -3.26 7.68 9.50
CA VAL A 49 -2.46 6.62 8.90
C VAL A 49 -2.73 6.52 7.40
N PHE A 50 -3.98 6.70 6.98
CA PHE A 50 -4.36 6.76 5.58
C PHE A 50 -3.55 7.80 4.77
N PHE A 51 -3.35 9.02 5.29
CA PHE A 51 -2.54 10.04 4.61
C PHE A 51 -1.02 9.79 4.70
N ILE A 52 -0.56 9.25 5.83
CA ILE A 52 0.88 9.07 6.09
C ILE A 52 1.44 7.83 5.35
N LEU A 53 0.64 6.78 5.22
CA LEU A 53 1.09 5.47 4.72
C LEU A 53 1.65 5.53 3.28
N PRO A 54 1.00 6.17 2.28
CA PRO A 54 1.56 6.31 0.94
C PRO A 54 2.95 6.97 0.93
N ILE A 55 3.15 7.97 1.80
CA ILE A 55 4.42 8.71 1.92
C ILE A 55 5.48 7.81 2.56
N ALA A 56 5.15 7.12 3.65
CA ALA A 56 6.06 6.18 4.31
C ALA A 56 6.50 5.07 3.35
N MET A 57 5.55 4.52 2.59
CA MET A 57 5.82 3.53 1.55
C MET A 57 6.71 4.06 0.45
N LEU A 58 6.49 5.31 0.00
CA LEU A 58 7.36 5.96 -0.97
C LEU A 58 8.80 6.08 -0.44
N VAL A 59 9.00 6.47 0.82
CA VAL A 59 10.34 6.58 1.42
C VAL A 59 11.05 5.22 1.44
N ILE A 60 10.34 4.16 1.84
CA ILE A 60 10.86 2.78 1.84
C ILE A 60 11.20 2.35 0.42
N TYR A 61 10.30 2.62 -0.53
CA TYR A 61 10.49 2.34 -1.95
C TYR A 61 11.72 3.03 -2.52
N ILE A 62 11.90 4.33 -2.28
CA ILE A 62 13.06 5.11 -2.74
C ILE A 62 14.34 4.56 -2.13
N ARG A 63 14.36 4.24 -0.82
CA ARG A 63 15.51 3.63 -0.16
C ARG A 63 15.89 2.29 -0.81
N HIS A 64 14.91 1.42 -1.02
CA HIS A 64 15.12 0.13 -1.69
C HIS A 64 15.64 0.32 -3.12
N TYR A 65 15.03 1.24 -3.87
CA TYR A 65 15.40 1.56 -5.24
C TYR A 65 16.84 2.07 -5.36
N ARG A 66 17.25 3.01 -4.48
CA ARG A 66 18.61 3.56 -4.48
C ARG A 66 19.66 2.52 -4.10
N LYS A 67 19.36 1.64 -3.14
CA LYS A 67 20.29 0.60 -2.68
C LYS A 67 20.52 -0.47 -3.73
N ASN A 68 19.46 -0.91 -4.42
CA ASN A 68 19.52 -2.08 -5.29
C ASN A 68 19.58 -1.77 -6.78
N ILE A 69 19.29 -0.52 -7.18
CA ILE A 69 19.16 -0.04 -8.57
C ILE A 69 18.50 -1.12 -9.44
N PRO A 70 17.24 -1.49 -9.13
CA PRO A 70 16.59 -2.59 -9.79
C PRO A 70 16.48 -2.33 -11.29
N SER A 71 16.66 -3.36 -12.11
CA SER A 71 16.32 -3.30 -13.53
C SER A 71 14.82 -2.98 -13.68
N TRP A 72 14.44 -2.37 -14.81
CA TRP A 72 13.03 -2.09 -15.11
C TRP A 72 12.13 -3.33 -14.97
N LYS A 73 12.64 -4.53 -15.32
CA LYS A 73 11.91 -5.80 -15.14
C LYS A 73 11.64 -6.12 -13.66
N ASN A 74 12.63 -5.95 -12.79
CA ASN A 74 12.46 -6.16 -11.35
C ASN A 74 11.48 -5.14 -10.75
N LEU A 75 11.52 -3.89 -11.24
CA LEU A 75 10.63 -2.84 -10.81
C LEU A 75 9.17 -3.15 -11.17
N ILE A 76 8.93 -3.55 -12.42
CA ILE A 76 7.61 -3.96 -12.90
C ILE A 76 7.11 -5.15 -12.08
N LEU A 77 7.93 -6.19 -11.88
CA LEU A 77 7.53 -7.35 -11.07
C LEU A 77 7.21 -6.99 -9.62
N TRP A 78 7.95 -6.03 -9.03
CA TRP A 78 7.62 -5.54 -7.69
C TRP A 78 6.22 -4.89 -7.66
N PHE A 79 5.90 -4.01 -8.61
CA PHE A 79 4.56 -3.41 -8.70
C PHE A 79 3.47 -4.44 -9.00
N VAL A 80 3.74 -5.40 -9.88
CA VAL A 80 2.79 -6.48 -10.18
C VAL A 80 2.51 -7.31 -8.92
N GLY A 81 3.55 -7.71 -8.19
CA GLY A 81 3.39 -8.42 -6.91
C GLY A 81 2.65 -7.59 -5.86
N TYR A 82 2.93 -6.29 -5.80
CA TYR A 82 2.21 -5.36 -4.93
C TYR A 82 0.72 -5.30 -5.26
N CYS A 83 0.35 -5.00 -6.51
CA CYS A 83 -1.06 -4.90 -6.92
C CYS A 83 -1.82 -6.23 -6.80
N LEU A 84 -1.17 -7.35 -7.16
CA LEU A 84 -1.77 -8.69 -7.08
C LEU A 84 -2.01 -9.17 -5.65
N ALA A 85 -1.29 -8.63 -4.66
CA ALA A 85 -1.61 -8.87 -3.25
C ALA A 85 -2.61 -7.83 -2.74
N TYR A 86 -2.40 -6.55 -3.04
CA TYR A 86 -3.17 -5.44 -2.48
C TYR A 86 -4.66 -5.50 -2.88
N ILE A 87 -4.96 -5.71 -4.17
CA ILE A 87 -6.34 -5.66 -4.69
C ILE A 87 -7.17 -6.85 -4.17
N PRO A 88 -6.70 -8.11 -4.22
CA PRO A 88 -7.46 -9.21 -3.64
C PRO A 88 -7.65 -9.08 -2.13
N THR A 89 -6.64 -8.62 -1.38
CA THR A 89 -6.79 -8.36 0.06
C THR A 89 -7.85 -7.29 0.31
N TRP A 90 -7.86 -6.21 -0.47
CA TRP A 90 -8.90 -5.18 -0.41
C TRP A 90 -10.30 -5.76 -0.62
N ILE A 91 -10.49 -6.58 -1.66
CA ILE A 91 -11.79 -7.22 -1.98
C ILE A 91 -12.25 -8.11 -0.82
N VAL A 92 -11.34 -8.89 -0.24
CA VAL A 92 -11.66 -9.77 0.90
C VAL A 92 -12.06 -8.96 2.13
N ILE A 93 -11.29 -7.92 2.48
CA ILE A 93 -11.61 -7.05 3.61
C ILE A 93 -12.96 -6.38 3.40
N PHE A 94 -13.21 -5.83 2.21
CA PHE A 94 -14.47 -5.22 1.86
C PHE A 94 -15.66 -6.18 1.98
N ASP A 95 -15.54 -7.41 1.47
CA ASP A 95 -16.58 -8.43 1.59
C ASP A 95 -16.83 -8.83 3.05
N CYS A 96 -15.77 -8.98 3.85
CA CYS A 96 -15.87 -9.27 5.28
C CYS A 96 -16.58 -8.17 6.05
N VAL A 97 -16.25 -6.90 5.77
CA VAL A 97 -16.86 -5.72 6.38
C VAL A 97 -18.35 -5.65 6.03
N ASN A 98 -18.70 -5.76 4.74
CA ASN A 98 -20.10 -5.72 4.27
C ASN A 98 -20.96 -6.83 4.87
N LYS A 99 -20.38 -8.01 5.09
CA LYS A 99 -21.08 -9.17 5.69
C LYS A 99 -21.09 -9.14 7.22
N ARG A 100 -20.55 -8.09 7.87
CA ARG A 100 -20.34 -8.01 9.33
C ARG A 100 -19.58 -9.22 9.89
N ARG A 101 -18.63 -9.74 9.10
CA ARG A 101 -17.73 -10.86 9.44
C ARG A 101 -16.30 -10.40 9.64
N PHE A 102 -16.08 -9.08 9.61
CA PHE A 102 -14.77 -8.52 9.87
C PHE A 102 -14.44 -8.70 11.34
N PHE A 103 -13.19 -9.04 11.62
CA PHE A 103 -12.74 -9.42 12.96
C PHE A 103 -12.59 -8.22 13.90
N ILE A 104 -12.55 -7.00 13.35
CA ILE A 104 -12.66 -5.76 14.10
C ILE A 104 -14.14 -5.41 14.16
N GLU A 105 -14.73 -5.46 15.35
CA GLU A 105 -16.11 -5.01 15.58
C GLU A 105 -16.18 -3.53 15.26
N GLN A 106 -17.13 -3.09 14.43
CA GLN A 106 -17.26 -1.68 14.08
C GLN A 106 -18.32 -1.06 14.97
N HIS A 107 -17.99 -0.05 15.78
CA HIS A 107 -18.97 0.64 16.61
C HIS A 107 -19.93 1.43 15.71
N GLN A 108 -21.23 1.10 15.76
CA GLN A 108 -22.25 1.84 15.00
C GLN A 108 -22.29 3.31 15.44
N ALA A 109 -21.72 4.18 14.62
CA ALA A 109 -21.93 5.61 14.68
C ALA A 109 -23.43 5.89 14.53
N SER A 110 -24.05 6.47 15.56
CA SER A 110 -25.48 6.87 15.54
C SER A 110 -25.74 8.17 14.75
N GLY A 111 -24.87 8.47 13.78
CA GLY A 111 -24.91 9.67 12.94
C GLY A 111 -25.67 9.46 11.63
N ILE A 112 -26.00 10.57 10.95
CA ILE A 112 -26.76 10.59 9.68
C ILE A 112 -26.02 9.87 8.52
N LEU A 113 -24.69 9.66 8.65
CA LEU A 113 -23.85 8.91 7.72
C LEU A 113 -23.21 7.73 8.46
N ASP A 114 -23.74 6.52 8.24
CA ASP A 114 -23.11 5.27 8.67
C ASP A 114 -21.90 4.99 7.75
N LEU A 115 -20.74 5.57 8.11
CA LEU A 115 -19.48 5.43 7.36
C LEU A 115 -18.76 4.11 7.67
N ASN A 116 -19.25 3.32 8.63
CA ASN A 116 -18.66 2.04 9.00
C ASN A 116 -18.54 1.13 7.78
N GLY A 117 -17.29 0.85 7.42
CA GLY A 117 -16.95 0.02 6.27
C GLY A 117 -16.82 0.71 4.92
N ILE A 118 -17.43 1.89 4.73
CA ILE A 118 -17.18 2.73 3.55
C ILE A 118 -15.76 3.32 3.62
N GLU A 119 -15.27 3.63 4.81
CA GLU A 119 -13.92 4.13 5.04
C GLU A 119 -12.87 3.15 4.51
N TYR A 120 -13.05 1.84 4.71
CA TYR A 120 -12.18 0.80 4.14
C TYR A 120 -12.18 0.77 2.61
N MET A 121 -13.33 1.05 1.99
CA MET A 121 -13.43 1.17 0.54
C MET A 121 -12.62 2.36 0.02
N PHE A 122 -12.75 3.51 0.67
CA PHE A 122 -12.02 4.72 0.30
C PHE A 122 -10.53 4.59 0.61
N TYR A 123 -10.16 4.19 1.82
CA TYR A 123 -8.77 4.09 2.26
C TYR A 123 -7.97 3.11 1.41
N GLY A 124 -8.51 1.92 1.12
CA GLY A 124 -7.82 0.92 0.29
C GLY A 124 -7.52 1.45 -1.11
N CYS A 125 -8.54 1.87 -1.85
CA CYS A 125 -8.37 2.35 -3.22
C CYS A 125 -7.51 3.60 -3.30
N SER A 126 -7.76 4.59 -2.45
CA SER A 126 -7.03 5.86 -2.52
C SER A 126 -5.60 5.77 -2.00
N THR A 127 -5.30 4.90 -1.03
CA THR A 127 -3.90 4.63 -0.61
C THR A 127 -3.10 4.01 -1.76
N LEU A 128 -3.68 3.04 -2.47
CA LEU A 128 -3.06 2.42 -3.65
C LEU A 128 -2.80 3.46 -4.74
N ILE A 129 -3.81 4.26 -5.11
CA ILE A 129 -3.71 5.29 -6.14
C ILE A 129 -2.65 6.33 -5.75
N ALA A 130 -2.68 6.83 -4.51
CA ALA A 130 -1.73 7.82 -4.02
C ALA A 130 -0.30 7.28 -4.06
N PHE A 131 -0.06 6.05 -3.58
CA PHE A 131 1.27 5.45 -3.60
C PHE A 131 1.80 5.24 -5.02
N VAL A 132 0.97 4.74 -5.94
CA VAL A 132 1.35 4.55 -7.35
C VAL A 132 1.65 5.89 -8.01
N ALA A 133 0.82 6.92 -7.79
CA ALA A 133 1.04 8.26 -8.32
C ALA A 133 2.37 8.85 -7.81
N LEU A 134 2.65 8.74 -6.51
CA LEU A 134 3.91 9.18 -5.90
C LEU A 134 5.12 8.46 -6.51
N CYS A 135 5.00 7.16 -6.77
CA CYS A 135 6.05 6.40 -7.45
C CYS A 135 6.30 6.88 -8.88
N ILE A 136 5.24 7.17 -9.65
CA ILE A 136 5.34 7.71 -11.01
C ILE A 136 6.04 9.07 -10.98
N ILE A 137 5.60 9.98 -10.10
CA ILE A 137 6.20 11.30 -9.91
C ILE A 137 7.69 11.18 -9.61
N TYR A 138 8.08 10.29 -8.70
CA TYR A 138 9.49 10.04 -8.37
C TYR A 138 10.31 9.62 -9.60
N HIS A 139 9.81 8.71 -10.44
CA HIS A 139 10.53 8.29 -11.65
C HIS A 139 10.60 9.37 -12.71
N VAL A 140 9.54 10.17 -12.88
CA VAL A 140 9.53 11.31 -13.79
C VAL A 140 10.57 12.34 -13.37
N ILE A 141 10.59 12.74 -12.09
CA ILE A 141 11.60 13.68 -11.56
C ILE A 141 13.02 13.14 -11.79
N ARG A 142 13.24 11.85 -11.50
CA ARG A 142 14.55 11.23 -11.70
C ARG A 142 14.97 11.22 -13.17
N LEU A 143 14.04 10.96 -14.09
CA LEU A 143 14.29 10.97 -15.53
C LEU A 143 14.66 12.39 -15.99
N ILE A 144 13.90 13.40 -15.58
CA ILE A 144 14.16 14.81 -15.88
C ILE A 144 15.56 15.21 -15.40
N ILE A 145 15.91 14.94 -14.14
CA ILE A 145 17.24 15.24 -13.59
C ILE A 145 18.35 14.53 -14.38
N SER A 146 18.12 13.30 -14.83
CA SER A 146 19.09 12.55 -15.61
C SER A 146 19.33 13.12 -17.02
N LEU A 147 18.32 13.76 -17.61
CA LEU A 147 18.43 14.44 -18.91
C LEU A 147 19.25 15.73 -18.75
N PHE A 148 18.98 16.52 -17.70
CA PHE A 148 19.73 17.75 -17.42
C PHE A 148 21.20 17.50 -17.05
N LYS A 149 21.53 16.38 -16.40
CA LYS A 149 22.93 16.02 -16.11
C LYS A 149 23.73 15.52 -17.31
N LYS A 150 23.05 15.14 -18.40
CA LYS A 150 23.68 14.65 -19.63
C LYS A 150 23.86 15.75 -20.69
N SER A 151 23.17 16.88 -20.54
CA SER A 151 23.40 18.10 -21.30
C SER A 151 24.53 18.92 -20.70
#